data_AF-A0A834T6U3-F1
#
_entry.id   AF-A0A834T6U3-F1
#
_cell.length_a   1.000
_cell.length_b   1.000
_cell.length_c   1.000
_cell.angle_alpha   90.00
_cell.angle_beta   90.00
_cell.angle_gamma   90.00
#
_symmetry.space_group_name_H-M   'P 1'
#
loop_
_entity.id
_entity.type
_entity.pdbx_description
1 polymer ?
#
loop_
_entity_poly.entity_id
_entity_poly.type
_entity_poly.pdbx_seq_one_letter_code
_entity_poly.pdbx_strand_id
1 'polypeptide(L)'
;MSLRRRTLAPKPALKSSSIGKSSDYDDVSCEECGSGHSAAKLVLCDNCDRGYHLFCLRPILVSVPRGSWFCPSCSKNKKPKSFPLVQTKIIDFFRIQRSLQDTQSSSQDNRKKRKRASSLVMSKKKRKLLPFCPSEDPSRRLEQMASLATALTATNTEFSNELTYIPGMAPKSANRAPLEQGGMQVLSKEDTDTLNLCKSMMERGEWPPLMVVFDPQEGFTVEADKCIRDWTIITEYVGDVDYLRNRENDDGDSMMTLLSTSDPSRTLVICPDKRSNIARFINGINNHTPEGKKKQNLKCVRFDVNGESRVLLVANRDISKGERLYYDYNGSEHEYPTEHFV
;
A
#
# COMPACT_ATOMS: atom_id res chain seq x y z
N MET A 1 -0.87 29.21 17.49
CA MET A 1 -1.52 28.97 16.18
C MET A 1 -0.66 29.60 15.10
N SER A 2 0.04 28.80 14.29
CA SER A 2 0.77 29.29 13.12
C SER A 2 0.53 28.28 12.00
N LEU A 3 -0.35 28.65 11.07
CA LEU A 3 -0.61 27.93 9.84
C LEU A 3 0.64 28.04 8.96
N ARG A 4 1.43 26.98 8.86
CA ARG A 4 2.53 26.92 7.88
C ARG A 4 1.94 26.71 6.49
N ARG A 5 1.91 27.79 5.72
CA ARG A 5 1.69 27.75 4.26
C ARG A 5 2.89 27.05 3.62
N ARG A 6 2.67 25.91 2.98
CA ARG A 6 3.55 25.44 1.90
C ARG A 6 3.58 26.55 0.85
N THR A 7 4.78 26.91 0.43
CA THR A 7 5.10 28.04 -0.44
C THR A 7 4.16 28.15 -1.63
N LEU A 8 3.46 29.28 -1.75
CA LEU A 8 2.93 29.73 -3.03
C LEU A 8 4.11 29.87 -4.00
N ALA A 9 3.99 29.29 -5.19
CA ALA A 9 4.94 29.52 -6.27
C ALA A 9 5.11 31.04 -6.51
N PRO A 10 6.33 31.53 -6.84
CA PRO A 10 6.54 32.95 -7.06
C PRO A 10 5.65 33.46 -8.19
N LYS A 11 5.00 34.62 -8.00
CA LYS A 11 4.33 35.32 -9.10
C LYS A 11 5.37 35.72 -10.14
N PRO A 12 5.15 35.48 -11.45
CA PRO A 12 6.11 35.88 -12.47
C PRO A 12 6.19 37.40 -12.53
N ALA A 13 7.41 37.93 -12.44
CA ALA A 13 7.70 39.33 -12.59
C ALA A 13 7.51 39.75 -14.05
N LEU A 14 6.60 40.70 -14.29
CA LEU A 14 6.47 41.40 -15.55
C LEU A 14 7.66 42.34 -15.75
N LYS A 15 8.57 42.03 -16.69
CA LYS A 15 9.36 43.04 -17.42
C LYS A 15 9.63 42.63 -18.89
N SER A 16 8.92 43.34 -19.76
CA SER A 16 9.20 43.78 -21.13
C SER A 16 10.40 43.25 -21.94
N SER A 17 10.02 42.64 -23.09
CA SER A 17 10.55 42.82 -24.46
C SER A 17 11.99 42.42 -24.84
N SER A 18 12.13 41.29 -25.55
CA SER A 18 12.74 41.23 -26.90
C SER A 18 12.59 39.82 -27.56
N ILE A 19 11.60 39.72 -28.45
CA ILE A 19 11.56 39.02 -29.75
C ILE A 19 12.09 37.57 -29.85
N GLY A 20 11.14 36.63 -29.96
CA GLY A 20 11.09 35.73 -31.13
C GLY A 20 11.59 34.29 -30.98
N LYS A 21 10.81 33.43 -30.30
CA LYS A 21 10.44 32.06 -30.72
C LYS A 21 9.23 31.63 -29.90
N SER A 22 8.03 31.76 -30.46
CA SER A 22 6.83 31.09 -29.97
C SER A 22 7.05 29.58 -30.11
N SER A 23 7.11 28.84 -29.01
CA SER A 23 7.13 27.37 -29.06
C SER A 23 5.69 26.86 -29.07
N ASP A 24 5.30 26.23 -30.17
CA ASP A 24 3.98 25.65 -30.53
C ASP A 24 3.40 24.59 -29.56
N TYR A 25 3.50 24.76 -28.24
CA TYR A 25 2.99 23.78 -27.25
C TYR A 25 1.73 24.25 -26.51
N ASP A 26 1.21 25.43 -26.83
CA ASP A 26 0.00 25.98 -26.18
C ASP A 26 -1.32 25.35 -26.69
N ASP A 27 -1.28 24.42 -27.65
CA ASP A 27 -2.47 23.76 -28.22
C ASP A 27 -2.46 22.22 -28.07
N VAL A 28 -1.67 21.69 -27.12
CA VAL A 28 -1.69 20.24 -26.86
C VAL A 28 -2.93 19.88 -26.04
N SER A 29 -3.88 19.21 -26.69
CA SER A 29 -5.08 18.67 -26.05
C SER A 29 -4.86 17.24 -25.55
N CYS A 30 -5.58 16.85 -24.50
CA CYS A 30 -5.59 15.47 -24.03
C CYS A 30 -6.34 14.56 -25.02
N GLU A 31 -5.72 13.45 -25.44
CA GLU A 31 -6.33 12.49 -26.37
C GLU A 31 -7.56 11.76 -25.81
N GLU A 32 -7.68 11.63 -24.48
CA GLU A 32 -8.79 10.91 -23.84
C GLU A 32 -10.03 11.78 -23.66
N CYS A 33 -9.88 13.06 -23.27
CA CYS A 33 -11.00 13.95 -23.02
C CYS A 33 -11.19 15.05 -24.08
N GLY A 34 -10.25 15.19 -25.01
CA GLY A 34 -10.26 16.20 -26.08
C GLY A 34 -10.03 17.64 -25.59
N SER A 35 -9.67 17.86 -24.33
CA SER A 35 -9.51 19.19 -23.74
C SER A 35 -8.03 19.55 -23.51
N GLY A 36 -7.66 20.80 -23.79
CA GLY A 36 -6.38 21.41 -23.40
C GLY A 36 -6.37 22.07 -22.02
N HIS A 37 -7.45 21.97 -21.25
CA HIS A 37 -7.50 22.51 -19.89
C HIS A 37 -6.48 21.82 -18.97
N SER A 38 -6.11 22.41 -17.83
CA SER A 38 -5.20 21.78 -16.87
C SER A 38 -3.85 21.33 -17.46
N ALA A 39 -3.26 22.13 -18.36
CA ALA A 39 -1.98 21.84 -19.01
C ALA A 39 -0.84 21.48 -18.02
N ALA A 40 -0.88 22.01 -16.79
CA ALA A 40 0.08 21.66 -15.73
C ALA A 40 -0.02 20.20 -15.23
N LYS A 41 -1.11 19.49 -15.53
CA LYS A 41 -1.35 18.08 -15.21
C LYS A 41 -1.40 17.22 -16.48
N LEU A 42 -0.75 17.67 -17.56
CA LEU A 42 -0.68 16.96 -18.84
C LEU A 42 0.74 16.38 -19.01
N VAL A 43 0.81 15.12 -19.46
CA VAL A 43 2.05 14.42 -19.80
C VAL A 43 2.07 14.09 -21.28
N LEU A 44 3.24 14.18 -21.91
CA LEU A 44 3.47 13.83 -23.31
C LEU A 44 4.07 12.43 -23.42
N CYS A 45 3.65 11.67 -24.42
CA CYS A 45 4.25 10.38 -24.73
C CYS A 45 5.60 10.56 -25.42
N ASP A 46 6.69 10.00 -24.87
CA ASP A 46 8.05 10.14 -25.43
C ASP A 46 8.27 9.47 -26.80
N ASN A 47 7.26 8.76 -27.33
CA ASN A 47 7.32 8.14 -28.66
C ASN A 47 6.42 8.83 -29.70
N CYS A 48 5.32 9.45 -29.30
CA CYS A 48 4.35 10.00 -30.26
C CYS A 48 3.91 11.44 -29.95
N ASP A 49 4.47 12.04 -28.90
CA ASP A 49 4.25 13.41 -28.43
C ASP A 49 2.79 13.79 -28.13
N ARG A 50 1.87 12.82 -28.16
CA ARG A 50 0.46 13.02 -27.80
C ARG A 50 0.31 13.30 -26.31
N GLY A 51 -0.57 14.25 -25.99
CA GLY A 51 -0.86 14.69 -24.63
C GLY A 51 -1.94 13.88 -23.93
N TYR A 52 -1.73 13.64 -22.64
CA TYR A 52 -2.68 12.96 -21.76
C TYR A 52 -2.71 13.64 -20.41
N HIS A 53 -3.90 13.96 -19.88
CA HIS A 53 -3.96 14.33 -18.47
C HIS A 53 -3.62 13.15 -17.59
N LEU A 54 -2.85 13.40 -16.53
CA LEU A 54 -2.49 12.40 -15.53
C LEU A 54 -3.72 11.66 -14.98
N PHE A 55 -4.83 12.38 -14.80
CA PHE A 55 -6.12 11.87 -14.32
C PHE A 55 -7.03 11.27 -15.40
N CYS A 56 -6.73 11.47 -16.68
CA CYS A 56 -7.46 10.82 -17.78
C CYS A 56 -6.87 9.45 -18.11
N LEU A 57 -5.60 9.22 -17.76
CA LEU A 57 -4.94 7.92 -17.93
C LEU A 57 -5.56 6.84 -17.05
N ARG A 58 -5.49 5.61 -17.54
CA ARG A 58 -5.92 4.40 -16.83
C ARG A 58 -4.81 3.34 -16.91
N PRO A 59 -4.19 2.97 -15.77
CA PRO A 59 -4.39 3.51 -14.42
C PRO A 59 -4.02 5.00 -14.31
N ILE A 60 -4.64 5.69 -13.34
CA ILE A 60 -4.41 7.13 -13.11
C ILE A 60 -2.96 7.36 -12.69
N LEU A 61 -2.32 8.37 -13.28
CA LEU A 61 -1.03 8.88 -12.80
C LEU A 61 -1.25 9.99 -11.79
N VAL A 62 -0.47 9.97 -10.72
CA VAL A 62 -0.54 10.96 -9.63
C VAL A 62 0.40 12.13 -9.88
N SER A 63 1.51 11.86 -10.56
CA SER A 63 2.54 12.82 -10.97
C SER A 63 3.13 12.40 -12.32
N VAL A 64 3.87 13.32 -12.94
CA VAL A 64 4.64 13.01 -14.16
C VAL A 64 5.82 12.10 -13.77
N PRO A 65 5.98 10.93 -14.40
CA PRO A 65 7.12 10.03 -14.12
C PRO A 65 8.46 10.71 -14.39
N ARG A 66 9.50 10.38 -13.61
CA ARG A 66 10.86 10.94 -13.79
C ARG A 66 11.59 10.40 -15.01
N GLY A 67 11.15 9.28 -15.54
CA GLY A 67 11.73 8.60 -16.71
C GLY A 67 10.80 8.64 -17.91
N SER A 68 11.16 7.88 -18.95
CA SER A 68 10.35 7.86 -20.15
C SER A 68 8.97 7.28 -19.91
N TRP A 69 7.94 7.99 -20.35
CA TRP A 69 6.55 7.56 -20.32
C TRP A 69 5.99 7.39 -21.73
N PHE A 70 5.30 6.26 -21.92
CA PHE A 70 4.68 5.92 -23.20
C PHE A 70 3.17 5.76 -23.00
N CYS A 71 2.38 6.42 -23.87
CA CYS A 71 0.93 6.33 -23.84
C CYS A 71 0.41 4.90 -24.09
N PRO A 72 -0.86 4.59 -23.76
CA PRO A 72 -1.44 3.27 -23.97
C PRO A 72 -1.36 2.73 -25.41
N SER A 73 -1.24 3.62 -26.40
CA SER A 73 -1.06 3.24 -27.80
C SER A 73 0.40 2.84 -28.13
N CYS A 74 1.38 3.47 -27.47
CA CYS A 74 2.81 3.22 -27.70
C CYS A 74 3.37 2.15 -26.76
N SER A 75 2.92 2.16 -25.51
CA SER A 75 3.10 1.08 -24.55
C SER A 75 2.11 0.00 -24.93
N LYS A 76 2.55 -1.06 -25.64
CA LYS A 76 1.70 -2.22 -25.94
C LYS A 76 1.06 -2.67 -24.62
N ASN A 77 -0.23 -2.37 -24.41
CA ASN A 77 -1.02 -2.72 -23.21
C ASN A 77 -1.06 -4.26 -23.07
N LYS A 78 0.04 -4.83 -22.57
CA LYS A 78 0.16 -6.25 -22.31
C LYS A 78 -0.38 -6.44 -20.91
N LYS A 79 -1.48 -7.18 -20.79
CA LYS A 79 -1.86 -7.79 -19.51
C LYS A 79 -0.61 -8.39 -18.87
N PRO A 80 -0.38 -8.17 -17.57
CA PRO A 80 0.81 -8.69 -16.91
C PRO A 80 0.88 -10.20 -17.16
N LYS A 81 2.04 -10.69 -17.60
CA LYS A 81 2.24 -12.12 -17.82
C LYS A 81 2.12 -12.81 -16.47
N SER A 82 1.19 -13.76 -16.36
CA SER A 82 0.97 -14.51 -15.13
C SER A 82 2.25 -15.17 -14.64
N PHE A 83 2.55 -15.03 -13.35
CA PHE A 83 3.63 -15.77 -12.71
C PHE A 83 3.33 -17.28 -12.81
N PRO A 84 4.32 -18.13 -13.15
CA PRO A 84 4.08 -19.57 -13.28
C PRO A 84 3.56 -20.17 -11.96
N LEU A 85 2.46 -20.91 -12.03
CA LEU A 85 1.90 -21.68 -10.91
C LEU A 85 2.74 -22.95 -10.63
N VAL A 86 4.02 -22.76 -10.35
CA VAL A 86 4.98 -23.82 -10.03
C VAL A 86 5.41 -23.63 -8.58
N GLN A 87 5.06 -24.60 -7.72
CA GLN A 87 5.23 -24.49 -6.27
C GLN A 87 6.67 -24.14 -5.85
N THR A 88 7.68 -24.75 -6.48
CA THR A 88 9.10 -24.45 -6.18
C THR A 88 9.44 -23.00 -6.48
N LYS A 89 9.03 -22.47 -7.63
CA LYS A 89 9.27 -21.06 -8.00
C LYS A 89 8.61 -20.09 -7.03
N ILE A 90 7.42 -20.42 -6.53
CA ILE A 90 6.68 -19.58 -5.58
C ILE A 90 7.33 -19.64 -4.20
N ILE A 91 7.70 -20.83 -3.73
CA ILE A 91 8.45 -21.01 -2.46
C ILE A 91 9.76 -20.21 -2.50
N ASP A 92 10.53 -20.32 -3.60
CA ASP A 92 11.79 -19.62 -3.76
C ASP A 92 11.59 -18.09 -3.82
N PHE A 93 10.56 -17.64 -4.54
CA PHE A 93 10.22 -16.22 -4.66
C PHE A 93 9.87 -15.58 -3.31
N PHE A 94 9.10 -16.28 -2.47
CA PHE A 94 8.67 -15.79 -1.16
C PHE A 94 9.58 -16.25 0.00
N ARG A 95 10.63 -17.01 -0.28
CA ARG A 95 11.55 -17.60 0.72
C ARG A 95 10.81 -18.37 1.82
N ILE A 96 9.79 -19.13 1.44
CA ILE A 96 8.93 -19.87 2.38
C ILE A 96 9.75 -20.97 3.06
N GLN A 97 9.70 -21.04 4.38
CA GLN A 97 10.37 -22.07 5.15
C GLN A 97 9.69 -23.42 4.87
N ARG A 98 10.45 -24.40 4.35
CA ARG A 98 9.96 -25.78 4.20
C ARG A 98 9.85 -26.41 5.57
N SER A 99 8.62 -26.66 6.03
CA SER A 99 8.39 -27.66 7.07
C SER A 99 8.79 -29.04 6.53
N LEU A 100 9.68 -29.74 7.22
CA LEU A 100 10.05 -31.13 6.93
C LEU A 100 9.01 -32.16 7.42
N GLN A 101 7.81 -31.71 7.83
CA GLN A 101 6.79 -32.60 8.39
C GLN A 101 5.56 -32.65 7.50
N ASP A 102 5.62 -33.53 6.50
CA ASP A 102 4.43 -34.11 5.88
C ASP A 102 4.69 -35.58 5.58
N THR A 103 4.78 -36.39 6.64
CA THR A 103 4.36 -37.79 6.59
C THR A 103 4.08 -38.30 8.01
N GLN A 104 2.79 -38.41 8.31
CA GLN A 104 2.11 -39.44 9.10
C GLN A 104 1.11 -38.87 10.12
N SER A 105 -0.11 -39.34 9.93
CA SER A 105 -1.36 -39.08 10.64
C SER A 105 -1.44 -39.69 12.04
N SER A 106 -2.47 -39.22 12.78
CA SER A 106 -3.05 -39.78 14.02
C SER A 106 -2.40 -39.21 15.30
N SER A 107 -3.13 -38.66 16.27
CA SER A 107 -4.35 -39.19 16.90
C SER A 107 -5.06 -38.09 17.70
N GLN A 108 -6.36 -38.25 17.87
CA GLN A 108 -7.21 -37.46 18.77
C GLN A 108 -6.68 -37.41 20.22
N ASP A 109 -6.79 -36.25 20.89
CA ASP A 109 -7.18 -36.24 22.30
C ASP A 109 -8.02 -35.00 22.63
N ASN A 110 -9.32 -35.24 22.80
CA ASN A 110 -10.33 -34.25 23.20
C ASN A 110 -10.29 -34.07 24.72
N ARG A 111 -9.45 -33.16 25.24
CA ARG A 111 -9.52 -32.76 26.65
C ARG A 111 -10.45 -31.57 26.85
N LYS A 112 -11.72 -31.88 27.10
CA LYS A 112 -12.75 -30.96 27.63
C LYS A 112 -12.27 -30.32 28.94
N LYS A 113 -11.85 -29.06 28.92
CA LYS A 113 -11.73 -28.22 30.12
C LYS A 113 -13.07 -27.55 30.42
N ARG A 114 -13.72 -28.04 31.48
CA ARG A 114 -14.94 -27.49 32.10
C ARG A 114 -14.67 -26.03 32.54
N LYS A 115 -15.33 -25.05 31.92
CA LYS A 115 -15.34 -23.66 32.41
C LYS A 115 -16.30 -23.55 33.60
N ARG A 116 -15.81 -23.04 34.73
CA ARG A 116 -16.68 -22.63 35.85
C ARG A 116 -17.41 -21.34 35.46
N ALA A 117 -18.69 -21.26 35.80
CA ALA A 117 -19.48 -20.05 35.67
C ALA A 117 -18.96 -19.01 36.67
N SER A 118 -18.42 -17.90 36.17
CA SER A 118 -18.16 -16.69 36.95
C SER A 118 -19.12 -15.61 36.49
N SER A 119 -19.73 -14.95 37.47
CA SER A 119 -20.70 -13.86 37.36
C SER A 119 -20.39 -12.85 36.24
N LEU A 120 -21.44 -12.48 35.50
CA LEU A 120 -21.45 -11.45 34.47
C LEU A 120 -21.10 -10.08 35.08
N VAL A 121 -19.82 -9.72 35.00
CA VAL A 121 -19.42 -8.32 34.99
C VAL A 121 -19.22 -7.97 33.52
N MET A 122 -20.09 -7.12 32.97
CA MET A 122 -19.92 -6.54 31.64
C MET A 122 -18.70 -5.60 31.66
N SER A 123 -17.49 -6.15 31.58
CA SER A 123 -16.36 -5.36 31.12
C SER A 123 -16.60 -5.11 29.63
N LYS A 124 -16.53 -3.83 29.22
CA LYS A 124 -16.53 -3.48 27.80
C LYS A 124 -15.38 -4.25 27.17
N LYS A 125 -15.67 -5.28 26.35
CA LYS A 125 -14.64 -6.05 25.63
C LYS A 125 -13.75 -5.07 24.89
N LYS A 126 -12.50 -4.94 25.33
CA LYS A 126 -11.50 -4.16 24.61
C LYS A 126 -11.42 -4.78 23.21
N ARG A 127 -11.59 -3.94 22.17
CA ARG A 127 -11.48 -4.40 20.78
C ARG A 127 -10.04 -4.88 20.58
N LYS A 128 -9.87 -6.16 20.25
CA LYS A 128 -8.59 -6.86 20.14
C LYS A 128 -8.33 -7.14 18.66
N LEU A 129 -7.08 -7.03 18.22
CA LEU A 129 -6.70 -7.47 16.88
C LEU A 129 -6.89 -8.99 16.73
N LEU A 130 -7.33 -9.40 15.55
CA LEU A 130 -7.53 -10.79 15.18
C LEU A 130 -6.48 -11.20 14.14
N PRO A 131 -5.95 -12.43 14.18
CA PRO A 131 -5.16 -12.94 13.08
C PRO A 131 -6.07 -13.21 11.87
N PHE A 132 -5.51 -13.17 10.67
CA PHE A 132 -6.20 -13.62 9.48
C PHE A 132 -6.39 -15.14 9.50
N CYS A 133 -7.34 -15.63 8.69
CA CYS A 133 -7.59 -17.06 8.52
C CYS A 133 -7.27 -17.45 7.07
N PRO A 134 -6.14 -18.16 6.81
CA PRO A 134 -5.76 -18.59 5.48
C PRO A 134 -6.83 -19.43 4.77
N SER A 135 -6.71 -19.57 3.46
CA SER A 135 -7.47 -20.57 2.71
C SER A 135 -7.03 -21.97 3.14
N GLU A 136 -7.99 -22.86 3.38
CA GLU A 136 -7.71 -24.24 3.81
C GLU A 136 -7.01 -25.03 2.70
N ASP A 137 -7.46 -24.84 1.45
CA ASP A 137 -6.90 -25.47 0.26
C ASP A 137 -5.50 -24.91 -0.06
N PRO A 138 -4.44 -25.76 -0.01
CA PRO A 138 -3.08 -25.36 -0.35
C PRO A 138 -2.93 -24.87 -1.80
N SER A 139 -3.70 -25.44 -2.74
CA SER A 139 -3.68 -25.01 -4.14
C SER A 139 -4.16 -23.57 -4.26
N ARG A 140 -5.24 -23.23 -3.54
CA ARG A 140 -5.74 -21.86 -3.50
C ARG A 140 -4.75 -20.88 -2.85
N ARG A 141 -4.04 -21.28 -1.79
CA ARG A 141 -2.97 -20.45 -1.22
C ARG A 141 -1.85 -20.20 -2.24
N LEU A 142 -1.53 -21.20 -3.07
CA LEU A 142 -0.53 -21.05 -4.11
C LEU A 142 -0.95 -20.04 -5.19
N GLU A 143 -2.21 -20.07 -5.61
CA GLU A 143 -2.79 -19.10 -6.54
C GLU A 143 -2.78 -17.67 -5.98
N GLN A 144 -3.14 -17.50 -4.70
CA GLN A 144 -3.07 -16.23 -4.00
C GLN A 144 -1.66 -15.65 -4.01
N MET A 145 -0.66 -16.44 -3.63
CA MET A 145 0.75 -16.04 -3.67
C MET A 145 1.23 -15.74 -5.10
N ALA A 146 0.83 -16.55 -6.09
CA ALA A 146 1.20 -16.31 -7.49
C ALA A 146 0.60 -15.01 -8.06
N SER A 147 -0.60 -14.62 -7.61
CA SER A 147 -1.22 -13.35 -7.99
C SER A 147 -0.38 -12.16 -7.53
N LEU A 148 0.15 -12.20 -6.30
CA LEU A 148 1.07 -11.18 -5.81
C LEU A 148 2.42 -11.23 -6.55
N ALA A 149 2.99 -12.41 -6.76
CA ALA A 149 4.24 -12.54 -7.50
C ALA A 149 4.13 -11.97 -8.91
N THR A 150 2.97 -12.13 -9.55
CA THR A 150 2.65 -11.54 -10.86
C THR A 150 2.70 -10.01 -10.79
N ALA A 151 2.05 -9.41 -9.79
CA ALA A 151 2.02 -7.96 -9.62
C ALA A 151 3.40 -7.38 -9.31
N LEU A 152 4.14 -7.97 -8.36
CA LEU A 152 5.51 -7.57 -8.01
C LEU A 152 6.46 -7.69 -9.21
N THR A 153 6.35 -8.78 -10.00
CA THR A 153 7.16 -8.95 -11.22
C THR A 153 6.80 -7.88 -12.27
N ALA A 154 5.51 -7.58 -12.43
CA ALA A 154 5.05 -6.57 -13.39
C ALA A 154 5.50 -5.15 -13.01
N THR A 155 5.63 -4.85 -11.71
CA THR A 155 6.12 -3.57 -11.20
C THR A 155 7.62 -3.54 -10.93
N ASN A 156 8.35 -4.60 -11.32
CA ASN A 156 9.79 -4.75 -11.07
C ASN A 156 10.18 -4.52 -9.59
N THR A 157 9.41 -5.10 -8.68
CA THR A 157 9.53 -4.94 -7.23
C THR A 157 9.92 -6.27 -6.60
N GLU A 158 10.95 -6.25 -5.75
CA GLU A 158 11.35 -7.41 -4.96
C GLU A 158 10.37 -7.62 -3.80
N PHE A 159 10.09 -8.89 -3.49
CA PHE A 159 9.28 -9.21 -2.33
C PHE A 159 10.05 -8.96 -1.02
N SER A 160 9.40 -8.29 -0.07
CA SER A 160 9.82 -8.16 1.33
C SER A 160 8.60 -8.10 2.23
N ASN A 161 8.60 -8.81 3.35
CA ASN A 161 7.60 -8.70 4.41
C ASN A 161 8.09 -7.93 5.64
N GLU A 162 9.18 -7.16 5.47
CA GLU A 162 9.81 -6.40 6.53
C GLU A 162 10.16 -4.97 6.07
N LEU A 163 10.25 -4.06 7.03
CA LEU A 163 10.89 -2.76 6.83
C LEU A 163 12.38 -2.98 6.56
N THR A 164 12.87 -2.44 5.45
CA THR A 164 14.26 -2.57 5.02
C THR A 164 15.00 -1.26 5.21
N TYR A 165 16.26 -1.34 5.64
CA TYR A 165 17.11 -0.17 5.94
C TYR A 165 18.37 -0.23 5.08
N ILE A 166 18.38 0.55 4.00
CA ILE A 166 19.42 0.49 2.97
C ILE A 166 20.51 1.53 3.26
N PRO A 167 21.80 1.20 3.05
CA PRO A 167 22.87 2.20 3.12
C PRO A 167 22.59 3.41 2.23
N GLY A 168 22.72 4.61 2.78
CA GLY A 168 22.37 5.88 2.10
C GLY A 168 20.94 6.36 2.34
N MET A 169 20.07 5.52 2.91
CA MET A 169 18.72 5.88 3.35
C MET A 169 18.68 6.04 4.88
N ALA A 170 17.50 6.05 5.49
CA ALA A 170 17.38 6.13 6.94
C ALA A 170 17.90 4.85 7.61
N PRO A 171 18.75 4.95 8.65
CA PRO A 171 19.18 3.78 9.42
C PRO A 171 18.07 3.28 10.33
N LYS A 172 18.12 1.99 10.71
CA LYS A 172 17.16 1.39 11.66
C LYS A 172 17.06 2.15 12.98
N SER A 173 18.18 2.68 13.47
CA SER A 173 18.23 3.49 14.70
C SER A 173 17.46 4.80 14.63
N ALA A 174 17.08 5.28 13.44
CA ALA A 174 16.23 6.45 13.27
C ALA A 174 14.75 6.13 13.54
N ASN A 175 14.30 4.88 13.32
CA ASN A 175 12.91 4.48 13.57
C ASN A 175 12.68 4.28 15.08
N ARG A 176 12.36 5.37 15.77
CA ARG A 176 12.04 5.38 17.20
C ARG A 176 10.65 5.96 17.41
N ALA A 177 9.68 5.11 17.71
CA ALA A 177 8.29 5.51 17.93
C ALA A 177 8.09 6.61 18.99
N PRO A 178 8.89 6.69 20.07
CA PRO A 178 8.79 7.80 21.03
C PRO A 178 9.09 9.20 20.45
N LEU A 179 9.63 9.29 19.24
CA LEU A 179 9.86 10.56 18.55
C LEU A 179 8.61 11.10 17.82
N GLU A 180 7.54 10.30 17.74
CA GLU A 180 6.29 10.69 17.08
C GLU A 180 5.70 11.94 17.74
N GLN A 181 5.39 12.93 16.92
CA GLN A 181 4.76 14.15 17.39
C GLN A 181 3.34 13.85 17.89
N GLY A 182 3.09 14.14 19.16
CA GLY A 182 1.80 13.81 19.81
C GLY A 182 1.74 12.39 20.39
N GLY A 183 2.82 11.62 20.26
CA GLY A 183 2.93 10.26 20.78
C GLY A 183 2.31 9.20 19.86
N MET A 184 2.90 8.01 19.87
CA MET A 184 2.40 6.86 19.12
C MET A 184 1.72 5.86 20.06
N GLN A 185 0.59 5.30 19.64
CA GLN A 185 -0.10 4.30 20.44
C GLN A 185 0.71 3.00 20.52
N VAL A 186 0.89 2.50 21.74
CA VAL A 186 1.64 1.25 21.99
C VAL A 186 0.77 0.04 21.71
N LEU A 187 1.28 -0.89 20.91
CA LEU A 187 0.61 -2.16 20.65
C LEU A 187 0.62 -3.02 21.92
N SER A 188 -0.55 -3.49 22.35
CA SER A 188 -0.63 -4.30 23.57
C SER A 188 0.13 -5.61 23.41
N LYS A 189 0.62 -6.21 24.50
CA LYS A 189 1.32 -7.51 24.43
C LYS A 189 0.50 -8.57 23.69
N GLU A 190 -0.81 -8.61 23.96
CA GLU A 190 -1.73 -9.57 23.34
C GLU A 190 -1.90 -9.34 21.83
N ASP A 191 -1.94 -8.09 21.39
CA ASP A 191 -2.00 -7.73 19.97
C ASP A 191 -0.65 -7.94 19.27
N THR A 192 0.46 -7.72 19.98
CA THR A 192 1.82 -8.05 19.52
C THR A 192 1.98 -9.55 19.30
N ASP A 193 1.48 -10.39 20.21
CA ASP A 193 1.46 -11.84 20.04
C ASP A 193 0.61 -12.25 18.82
N THR A 194 -0.49 -11.54 18.58
CA THR A 194 -1.35 -11.75 17.40
C THR A 194 -0.65 -11.38 16.10
N LEU A 195 0.09 -10.27 16.09
CA LEU A 195 0.91 -9.84 14.95
C LEU A 195 2.04 -10.85 14.68
N ASN A 196 2.72 -11.32 15.72
CA ASN A 196 3.78 -12.34 15.60
C ASN A 196 3.24 -13.66 15.06
N LEU A 197 2.03 -14.06 15.48
CA LEU A 197 1.34 -15.22 14.90
C LEU A 197 1.14 -15.05 13.38
N CYS A 198 0.64 -13.89 12.94
CA CYS A 198 0.46 -13.58 11.53
C CYS A 198 1.78 -13.67 10.73
N LYS A 199 2.90 -13.19 11.29
CA LYS A 199 4.23 -13.31 10.67
C LYS A 199 4.65 -14.76 10.51
N SER A 200 4.55 -15.55 11.58
CA SER A 200 4.88 -16.97 11.57
C SER A 200 4.05 -17.79 10.57
N MET A 201 2.81 -17.35 10.29
CA MET A 201 1.94 -17.94 9.28
C MET A 201 2.47 -17.63 7.87
N MET A 202 2.82 -16.37 7.61
CA MET A 202 3.36 -15.98 6.31
C MET A 202 4.70 -16.67 5.98
N GLU A 203 5.57 -16.85 6.98
CA GLU A 203 6.85 -17.56 6.85
C GLU A 203 6.70 -19.02 6.38
N ARG A 204 5.56 -19.65 6.70
CA ARG A 204 5.22 -21.03 6.28
C ARG A 204 4.26 -21.11 5.09
N GLY A 205 4.00 -20.00 4.40
CA GLY A 205 3.11 -19.97 3.23
C GLY A 205 1.62 -19.98 3.57
N GLU A 206 1.26 -19.75 4.83
CA GLU A 206 -0.11 -19.51 5.28
C GLU A 206 -0.41 -18.01 5.25
N TRP A 207 -0.86 -17.52 4.10
CA TRP A 207 -1.03 -16.10 3.86
C TRP A 207 -2.48 -15.64 4.11
N PRO A 208 -2.70 -14.32 4.32
CA PRO A 208 -4.03 -13.76 4.30
C PRO A 208 -4.76 -14.15 3.00
N PRO A 209 -6.06 -14.50 3.04
CA PRO A 209 -6.78 -15.00 1.88
C PRO A 209 -7.12 -13.86 0.92
N LEU A 210 -6.12 -13.39 0.18
CA LEU A 210 -6.18 -12.21 -0.69
C LEU A 210 -5.74 -12.55 -2.11
N MET A 211 -6.37 -11.91 -3.08
CA MET A 211 -5.99 -11.99 -4.49
C MET A 211 -5.59 -10.61 -4.99
N VAL A 212 -4.46 -10.53 -5.71
CA VAL A 212 -4.10 -9.34 -6.48
C VAL A 212 -4.70 -9.48 -7.88
N VAL A 213 -5.53 -8.51 -8.27
CA VAL A 213 -6.29 -8.52 -9.52
C VAL A 213 -6.02 -7.25 -10.30
N PHE A 214 -5.75 -7.38 -11.60
CA PHE A 214 -5.60 -6.23 -12.48
C PHE A 214 -6.97 -5.71 -12.94
N ASP A 215 -7.26 -4.47 -12.61
CA ASP A 215 -8.40 -3.68 -13.05
C ASP A 215 -7.93 -2.65 -14.09
N PRO A 216 -8.58 -2.54 -15.26
CA PRO A 216 -8.17 -1.58 -16.28
C PRO A 216 -8.20 -0.12 -15.82
N GLN A 217 -9.08 0.23 -14.88
CA GLN A 217 -9.22 1.60 -14.39
C GLN A 217 -8.31 1.90 -13.20
N GLU A 218 -8.21 0.95 -12.28
CA GLU A 218 -7.53 1.12 -10.99
C GLU A 218 -6.12 0.52 -10.95
N GLY A 219 -5.69 -0.21 -11.99
CA GLY A 219 -4.41 -0.92 -12.01
C GLY A 219 -4.47 -2.20 -11.18
N PHE A 220 -3.38 -2.54 -10.48
CA PHE A 220 -3.42 -3.66 -9.54
C PHE A 220 -4.25 -3.29 -8.32
N THR A 221 -5.22 -4.13 -7.99
CA THR A 221 -6.10 -4.02 -6.82
C THR A 221 -6.01 -5.28 -5.98
N VAL A 222 -6.45 -5.23 -4.73
CA VAL A 222 -6.50 -6.39 -3.84
C VAL A 222 -7.93 -6.67 -3.43
N GLU A 223 -8.36 -7.93 -3.52
CA GLU A 223 -9.68 -8.39 -3.09
C GLU A 223 -9.58 -9.56 -2.11
N ALA A 224 -10.59 -9.67 -1.24
CA ALA A 224 -10.69 -10.76 -0.28
C ALA A 224 -11.13 -12.04 -0.99
N ASP A 225 -10.38 -13.12 -0.85
CA ASP A 225 -10.70 -14.43 -1.43
C ASP A 225 -11.43 -15.37 -0.45
N LYS A 226 -11.61 -14.90 0.78
CA LYS A 226 -12.42 -15.50 1.85
C LYS A 226 -12.99 -14.36 2.68
N CYS A 227 -14.08 -14.61 3.42
CA CYS A 227 -14.58 -13.60 4.35
C CYS A 227 -13.53 -13.24 5.41
N ILE A 228 -13.36 -11.94 5.67
CA ILE A 228 -12.44 -11.39 6.66
C ILE A 228 -13.26 -10.71 7.74
N ARG A 229 -12.98 -10.99 9.01
CA ARG A 229 -13.73 -10.40 10.13
C ARG A 229 -13.23 -8.99 10.46
N ASP A 230 -14.10 -8.18 11.04
CA ASP A 230 -13.73 -6.91 11.67
C ASP A 230 -12.56 -7.13 12.65
N TRP A 231 -11.63 -6.17 12.72
CA TRP A 231 -10.40 -6.20 13.50
C TRP A 231 -9.34 -7.23 13.08
N THR A 232 -9.51 -7.91 11.94
CA THR A 232 -8.45 -8.78 11.41
C THR A 232 -7.27 -7.97 10.85
N ILE A 233 -6.06 -8.31 11.29
CA ILE A 233 -4.81 -7.83 10.69
C ILE A 233 -4.73 -8.37 9.27
N ILE A 234 -4.61 -7.47 8.29
CA ILE A 234 -4.44 -7.82 6.89
C ILE A 234 -2.96 -8.03 6.60
N THR A 235 -2.15 -7.01 6.83
CA THR A 235 -0.70 -7.02 6.59
C THR A 235 -0.02 -5.81 7.25
N GLU A 236 1.30 -5.87 7.42
CA GLU A 236 2.13 -4.67 7.61
C GLU A 236 2.31 -3.94 6.28
N TYR A 237 2.33 -2.60 6.31
CA TYR A 237 2.84 -1.81 5.19
C TYR A 237 4.36 -1.78 5.29
N VAL A 238 5.05 -2.27 4.25
CA VAL A 238 6.51 -2.46 4.28
C VAL A 238 7.18 -2.01 2.99
N GLY A 239 8.47 -1.73 3.12
CA GLY A 239 9.36 -1.28 2.06
C GLY A 239 10.62 -0.67 2.66
N ASP A 240 11.39 0.02 1.81
CA ASP A 240 12.60 0.70 2.26
C ASP A 240 12.25 1.92 3.11
N VAL A 241 12.90 2.07 4.26
CA VAL A 241 12.69 3.23 5.13
C VAL A 241 13.65 4.35 4.75
N ASP A 242 13.10 5.53 4.49
CA ASP A 242 13.87 6.72 4.17
C ASP A 242 13.41 7.94 4.97
N TYR A 243 14.20 9.01 4.93
CA TYR A 243 13.76 10.32 5.37
C TYR A 243 12.85 10.96 4.33
N LEU A 244 11.77 11.61 4.77
CA LEU A 244 10.84 12.32 3.87
C LEU A 244 11.56 13.36 3.00
N ARG A 245 12.53 14.08 3.56
CA ARG A 245 13.35 15.08 2.82
C ARG A 245 14.12 14.50 1.63
N ASN A 246 14.43 13.20 1.65
CA ASN A 246 15.14 12.54 0.55
C ASN A 246 14.19 12.20 -0.61
N ARG A 247 12.88 12.32 -0.38
CA ARG A 247 11.79 11.88 -1.26
C ARG A 247 10.90 13.03 -1.75
N GLU A 248 11.31 14.29 -1.53
CA GLU A 248 10.52 15.47 -1.92
C GLU A 248 10.17 15.55 -3.41
N ASN A 249 11.05 15.01 -4.26
CA ASN A 249 10.84 14.99 -5.70
C ASN A 249 10.35 13.62 -6.21
N ASP A 250 10.14 12.64 -5.32
CA ASP A 250 9.88 11.23 -5.68
C ASP A 250 8.54 11.10 -6.43
N ASP A 251 8.51 10.31 -7.50
CA ASP A 251 7.33 10.04 -8.32
C ASP A 251 6.55 8.80 -7.85
N GLY A 252 7.00 8.14 -6.79
CA GLY A 252 6.35 7.01 -6.17
C GLY A 252 4.96 7.33 -5.65
N ASP A 253 3.96 6.63 -6.19
CA ASP A 253 2.54 6.75 -5.84
C ASP A 253 2.14 6.00 -4.56
N SER A 254 3.09 5.34 -3.90
CA SER A 254 2.81 4.39 -2.81
C SER A 254 3.63 4.69 -1.55
N MET A 255 4.12 5.93 -1.38
CA MET A 255 4.82 6.29 -0.14
C MET A 255 3.86 6.30 1.05
N MET A 256 4.33 5.81 2.19
CA MET A 256 3.55 5.73 3.43
C MET A 256 4.32 6.33 4.60
N THR A 257 3.72 7.27 5.31
CA THR A 257 4.34 7.88 6.48
C THR A 257 4.56 6.83 7.58
N LEU A 258 5.81 6.67 8.02
CA LEU A 258 6.19 5.74 9.09
C LEU A 258 6.20 6.43 10.46
N LEU A 259 6.81 7.61 10.52
CA LEU A 259 7.06 8.36 11.75
C LEU A 259 7.03 9.86 11.43
N SER A 260 6.13 10.61 12.06
CA SER A 260 6.01 12.07 11.90
C SER A 260 6.62 12.74 13.12
N THR A 261 7.78 13.39 12.95
CA THR A 261 8.51 14.02 14.07
C THR A 261 8.33 15.54 14.10
N SER A 262 8.52 16.16 15.27
CA SER A 262 8.44 17.62 15.42
C SER A 262 9.50 18.38 14.59
N ASP A 263 10.64 17.75 14.33
CA ASP A 263 11.63 18.17 13.34
C ASP A 263 11.34 17.49 11.99
N PRO A 264 10.87 18.19 10.96
CA PRO A 264 10.52 17.59 9.67
C PRO A 264 11.69 16.86 8.99
N SER A 265 12.94 17.22 9.31
CA SER A 265 14.12 16.58 8.72
C SER A 265 14.35 15.14 9.20
N ARG A 266 13.63 14.74 10.27
CA ARG A 266 13.69 13.41 10.89
C ARG A 266 12.45 12.56 10.63
N THR A 267 11.45 13.09 9.92
CA THR A 267 10.26 12.36 9.50
C THR A 267 10.65 11.22 8.58
N LEU A 268 10.09 10.04 8.82
CA LEU A 268 10.39 8.83 8.06
C LEU A 268 9.19 8.40 7.22
N VAL A 269 9.49 7.87 6.04
CA VAL A 269 8.54 7.28 5.12
C VAL A 269 8.97 5.86 4.73
N ILE A 270 7.99 5.03 4.38
CA ILE A 270 8.16 3.73 3.76
C ILE A 270 8.03 3.93 2.25
N CYS A 271 9.03 3.47 1.52
CA CYS A 271 9.12 3.54 0.07
C CYS A 271 9.04 2.10 -0.47
N PRO A 272 7.88 1.68 -0.98
CA PRO A 272 7.69 0.31 -1.48
C PRO A 272 8.16 0.13 -2.92
N ASP A 273 8.86 1.10 -3.52
CA ASP A 273 9.27 1.17 -4.93
C ASP A 273 10.12 -0.04 -5.36
N LYS A 274 11.15 -0.37 -4.57
CA LYS A 274 12.09 -1.47 -4.87
C LYS A 274 11.76 -2.76 -4.16
N ARG A 275 11.32 -2.68 -2.91
CA ARG A 275 10.98 -3.83 -2.05
C ARG A 275 9.63 -3.60 -1.39
N SER A 276 8.73 -4.58 -1.46
CA SER A 276 7.43 -4.47 -0.80
C SER A 276 6.68 -5.80 -0.71
N ASN A 277 5.48 -5.77 -0.14
CA ASN A 277 4.52 -6.87 -0.11
C ASN A 277 3.19 -6.45 -0.76
N ILE A 278 2.11 -7.16 -0.41
CA ILE A 278 0.77 -6.90 -0.93
C ILE A 278 0.20 -5.52 -0.55
N ALA A 279 0.69 -4.89 0.53
CA ALA A 279 0.12 -3.65 1.06
C ALA A 279 0.15 -2.49 0.05
N ARG A 280 1.17 -2.43 -0.80
CA ARG A 280 1.31 -1.38 -1.83
C ARG A 280 0.25 -1.44 -2.93
N PHE A 281 -0.43 -2.57 -3.09
CA PHE A 281 -1.46 -2.78 -4.12
C PHE A 281 -2.88 -2.59 -3.58
N ILE A 282 -3.03 -2.22 -2.31
CA ILE A 282 -4.35 -1.96 -1.71
C ILE A 282 -4.72 -0.51 -1.99
N ASN A 283 -5.85 -0.30 -2.64
CA ASN A 283 -6.24 1.01 -3.16
C ASN A 283 -6.75 1.97 -2.06
N GLY A 284 -6.69 3.25 -2.38
CA GLY A 284 -7.24 4.31 -1.55
C GLY A 284 -8.68 4.64 -1.92
N ILE A 285 -9.42 5.22 -0.98
CA ILE A 285 -10.75 5.79 -1.26
C ILE A 285 -10.64 7.19 -1.89
N ASN A 286 -11.68 7.59 -2.63
CA ASN A 286 -11.89 8.99 -2.98
C ASN A 286 -12.41 9.76 -1.74
N ASN A 287 -11.61 10.69 -1.20
CA ASN A 287 -11.98 11.48 -0.02
C ASN A 287 -12.97 12.62 -0.31
N HIS A 288 -13.25 12.88 -1.59
CA HIS A 288 -14.04 14.02 -2.06
C HIS A 288 -15.49 13.64 -2.37
N THR A 289 -15.82 12.36 -2.48
CA THR A 289 -17.17 11.87 -2.75
C THR A 289 -17.73 11.05 -1.57
N PRO A 290 -19.02 11.18 -1.23
CA PRO A 290 -19.66 10.32 -0.22
C PRO A 290 -19.58 8.83 -0.56
N GLU A 291 -19.69 8.48 -1.84
CA GLU A 291 -19.61 7.12 -2.36
C GLU A 291 -18.21 6.53 -2.17
N GLY A 292 -17.16 7.32 -2.45
CA GLY A 292 -15.77 6.92 -2.22
C GLY A 292 -15.51 6.58 -0.75
N LYS A 293 -15.97 7.42 0.18
CA LYS A 293 -15.82 7.16 1.62
C LYS A 293 -16.51 5.88 2.08
N LYS A 294 -17.64 5.51 1.47
CA LYS A 294 -18.37 4.27 1.80
C LYS A 294 -17.61 3.00 1.40
N LYS A 295 -16.67 3.08 0.45
CA LYS A 295 -15.85 1.92 0.02
C LYS A 295 -14.85 1.48 1.08
N GLN A 296 -14.49 2.35 2.03
CA GLN A 296 -13.48 2.04 3.04
C GLN A 296 -13.87 0.81 3.87
N ASN A 297 -13.03 -0.22 3.84
CA ASN A 297 -13.18 -1.43 4.64
C ASN A 297 -11.92 -1.78 5.45
N LEU A 298 -10.83 -1.04 5.24
CA LEU A 298 -9.61 -1.13 6.02
C LEU A 298 -9.29 0.19 6.75
N LYS A 299 -8.49 0.09 7.80
CA LYS A 299 -7.82 1.20 8.48
C LYS A 299 -6.32 1.00 8.42
N CYS A 300 -5.61 2.06 8.07
CA CYS A 300 -4.16 2.16 8.22
C CYS A 300 -3.85 2.79 9.58
N VAL A 301 -3.05 2.09 10.40
CA VAL A 301 -2.81 2.48 11.79
C VAL A 301 -1.34 2.33 12.13
N ARG A 302 -0.76 3.37 12.74
CA ARG A 302 0.63 3.36 13.22
C ARG A 302 0.69 2.95 14.69
N PHE A 303 1.60 2.04 15.02
CA PHE A 303 1.80 1.53 16.37
C PHE A 303 3.27 1.56 16.77
N ASP A 304 3.52 1.85 18.04
CA ASP A 304 4.78 1.56 18.70
C ASP A 304 4.80 0.06 19.04
N VAL A 305 5.72 -0.67 18.40
CA VAL A 305 5.99 -2.08 18.67
C VAL A 305 7.44 -2.20 19.11
N ASN A 306 7.65 -2.36 20.42
CA ASN A 306 8.97 -2.50 21.05
C ASN A 306 9.91 -1.30 20.78
N GLY A 307 9.37 -0.08 20.72
CA GLY A 307 10.10 1.17 20.51
C GLY A 307 10.27 1.56 19.04
N GLU A 308 9.83 0.73 18.10
CA GLU A 308 9.86 0.99 16.66
C GLU A 308 8.46 1.32 16.14
N SER A 309 8.36 2.26 15.20
CA SER A 309 7.10 2.55 14.50
C SER A 309 6.81 1.43 13.52
N ARG A 310 5.55 0.99 13.47
CA ARG A 310 5.02 -0.01 12.54
C ARG A 310 3.69 0.45 11.97
N VAL A 311 3.44 0.17 10.69
CA VAL A 311 2.21 0.54 10.00
C VAL A 311 1.41 -0.73 9.70
N LEU A 312 0.20 -0.83 10.26
CA LEU A 312 -0.69 -1.99 10.10
C LEU A 312 -1.92 -1.62 9.27
N LEU A 313 -2.30 -2.49 8.35
CA LEU A 313 -3.61 -2.48 7.70
C LEU A 313 -4.53 -3.47 8.41
N VAL A 314 -5.67 -2.99 8.91
CA VAL A 314 -6.62 -3.77 9.72
C VAL A 314 -8.03 -3.61 9.16
N ALA A 315 -8.79 -4.71 9.06
CA ALA A 315 -10.20 -4.67 8.71
C ALA A 315 -10.98 -3.81 9.72
N ASN A 316 -11.83 -2.90 9.23
CA ASN A 316 -12.63 -2.00 10.07
C ASN A 316 -14.12 -2.34 10.12
N ARG A 317 -14.49 -3.42 9.41
CA ARG A 317 -15.78 -4.12 9.38
C ARG A 317 -15.55 -5.53 8.82
N ASP A 318 -16.59 -6.36 8.85
CA ASP A 318 -16.57 -7.62 8.11
C ASP A 318 -16.49 -7.35 6.59
N ILE A 319 -15.68 -8.14 5.89
CA ILE A 319 -15.40 -8.04 4.46
C ILE A 319 -15.79 -9.36 3.81
N SER A 320 -16.62 -9.28 2.76
CA SER A 320 -17.10 -10.46 2.06
C SER A 320 -16.06 -10.99 1.07
N LYS A 321 -16.13 -12.28 0.72
CA LYS A 321 -15.36 -12.81 -0.41
C LYS A 321 -15.73 -12.07 -1.70
N GLY A 322 -14.73 -11.74 -2.51
CA GLY A 322 -14.82 -10.96 -3.74
C GLY A 322 -14.85 -9.45 -3.52
N GLU A 323 -14.86 -8.99 -2.26
CA GLU A 323 -14.88 -7.57 -1.96
C GLU A 323 -13.46 -6.97 -2.06
N ARG A 324 -13.33 -5.88 -2.82
CA ARG A 324 -12.08 -5.13 -2.99
C ARG A 324 -11.72 -4.37 -1.72
N LEU A 325 -10.43 -4.31 -1.40
CA LEU A 325 -9.91 -3.68 -0.21
C LEU A 325 -9.57 -2.21 -0.47
N TYR A 326 -10.05 -1.34 0.42
CA TYR A 326 -9.82 0.09 0.38
C TYR A 326 -9.50 0.66 1.77
N TYR A 327 -8.47 1.50 1.85
CA TYR A 327 -8.20 2.32 3.04
C TYR A 327 -8.14 3.81 2.70
N ASP A 328 -8.11 4.65 3.74
CA ASP A 328 -7.94 6.09 3.57
C ASP A 328 -6.44 6.43 3.49
N TYR A 329 -5.95 6.77 2.30
CA TYR A 329 -4.57 7.22 2.09
C TYR A 329 -4.25 8.48 2.89
N ASN A 330 -5.27 9.31 3.16
CA ASN A 330 -5.16 10.57 3.87
C ASN A 330 -5.56 10.47 5.36
N GLY A 331 -5.61 9.26 5.92
CA GLY A 331 -6.14 9.03 7.27
C GLY A 331 -5.35 9.71 8.40
N SER A 332 -4.10 10.12 8.16
CA SER A 332 -3.27 10.88 9.12
C SER A 332 -2.83 12.25 8.58
N GLU A 333 -2.52 12.36 7.29
CA GLU A 333 -2.00 13.56 6.63
C GLU A 333 -2.78 13.75 5.31
N HIS A 334 -3.12 14.99 4.92
CA HIS A 334 -3.92 15.29 3.71
C HIS A 334 -3.02 15.55 2.50
N GLU A 335 -2.15 14.60 2.17
CA GLU A 335 -1.07 14.81 1.21
C GLU A 335 -1.27 14.12 -0.13
N TYR A 336 -2.17 13.14 -0.20
CA TYR A 336 -2.40 12.35 -1.39
C TYR A 336 -3.63 12.83 -2.17
N PRO A 337 -3.51 13.22 -3.45
CA PRO A 337 -4.63 13.71 -4.24
C PRO A 337 -5.53 12.53 -4.66
N THR A 338 -6.73 12.45 -4.07
CA THR A 338 -7.70 11.37 -4.31
C THR A 338 -8.93 11.81 -5.09
N GLU A 339 -8.97 13.04 -5.61
CA GLU A 339 -10.13 13.59 -6.37
C GLU A 339 -10.55 12.69 -7.53
N HIS A 340 -9.58 12.02 -8.15
CA HIS A 340 -9.75 11.25 -9.37
C HIS A 340 -9.94 9.75 -9.12
N PHE A 341 -9.88 9.30 -7.85
CA PHE A 341 -10.07 7.89 -7.53
C PHE A 341 -11.49 7.43 -7.85
N VAL A 342 -11.60 6.20 -8.35
CA VAL A 342 -12.85 5.58 -8.82
C VAL A 342 -13.73 5.14 -7.67
#